data_AF-A0A1L6R013-F1
#
_entry.id   AF-A0A1L6R013-F1
#
_cell.length_a   1.000
_cell.length_b   1.000
_cell.length_c   1.000
_cell.angle_alpha   90.00
_cell.angle_beta   90.00
_cell.angle_gamma   90.00
#
_symmetry.space_group_name_H-M   'P 1'
#
loop_
_entity.id
_entity.type
_entity.pdbx_description
1 polymer ?
#
loop_
_entity_poly.entity_id
_entity_poly.type
_entity_poly.pdbx_seq_one_letter_code
_entity_poly.pdbx_strand_id
1 'polypeptide(L)' 'MNTVLKILGILILIAIGVGFYYRTFEDVVLGDRIIGIAVLASAFILMPIFLYVRWKGKRLQDYTLTKENMDKMRDKGLD' A
#
# COMPACT_ATOMS: atom_id res chain seq x y z
N MET A 1 -2.60 6.10 -12.85
CA MET A 1 -2.43 4.83 -12.10
C MET A 1 -1.04 4.30 -12.41
N ASN A 2 -0.11 4.33 -11.46
CA ASN A 2 1.23 3.81 -11.72
C ASN A 2 1.14 2.29 -11.89
N THR A 3 1.29 1.79 -13.12
CA THR A 3 1.16 0.37 -13.50
C THR A 3 2.03 -0.54 -12.63
N VAL A 4 3.16 -0.04 -12.16
CA VAL A 4 4.08 -0.71 -11.22
C VAL A 4 3.37 -1.21 -9.96
N LEU A 5 2.52 -0.38 -9.34
CA LEU A 5 1.82 -0.75 -8.11
C LEU A 5 0.79 -1.87 -8.35
N LYS A 6 0.13 -1.85 -9.51
CA LYS A 6 -0.84 -2.91 -9.90
C LYS A 6 -0.13 -4.24 -10.12
N ILE A 7 0.98 -4.24 -10.86
CA ILE A 7 1.78 -5.44 -11.12
C ILE A 7 2.28 -6.02 -9.80
N LEU A 8 2.82 -5.19 -8.92
CA LEU A 8 3.31 -5.62 -7.61
C LEU A 8 2.19 -6.23 -6.75
N GLY A 9 1.02 -5.61 -6.72
CA GLY A 9 -0.15 -6.14 -6.01
C GLY A 9 -0.61 -7.50 -6.55
N ILE A 10 -0.68 -7.66 -7.87
CA ILE A 10 -1.05 -8.93 -8.52
C ILE A 10 -0.01 -10.01 -8.18
N LEU A 11 1.28 -9.68 -8.21
CA LEU A 11 2.35 -10.63 -7.91
C LEU A 11 2.26 -11.16 -6.47
N ILE A 12 1.92 -10.29 -5.50
CA ILE A 12 1.68 -10.72 -4.11
C ILE A 12 0.46 -11.62 -4.00
N LEU A 13 -0.63 -11.32 -4.72
CA LEU A 13 -1.82 -12.19 -4.72
C LEU A 13 -1.50 -13.58 -5.28
N ILE A 14 -0.71 -13.65 -6.35
CA ILE A 14 -0.24 -14.93 -6.90
C ILE A 14 0.63 -15.67 -5.89
N ALA A 15 1.57 -14.99 -5.22
CA ALA A 15 2.44 -15.60 -4.22
C ALA A 15 1.65 -16.19 -3.04
N ILE A 16 0.61 -15.49 -2.57
CA ILE A 16 -0.30 -16.00 -1.54
C ILE A 16 -1.06 -17.23 -2.05
N GLY A 17 -1.60 -17.17 -3.26
CA GLY A 17 -2.30 -18.31 -3.88
C GLY A 17 -1.42 -19.55 -4.04
N VAL A 18 -0.17 -19.36 -4.47
CA VAL A 18 0.84 -20.43 -4.55
C VAL A 18 1.16 -20.97 -3.15
N GLY A 19 1.34 -20.09 -2.16
CA GLY A 19 1.58 -20.50 -0.77
C GLY A 19 0.43 -21.35 -0.20
N PHE A 20 -0.82 -20.98 -0.49
CA PHE A 20 -1.99 -21.79 -0.12
C PHE A 20 -2.02 -23.14 -0.85
N TYR A 21 -1.66 -23.18 -2.13
CA TYR A 21 -1.56 -24.43 -2.88
C TYR A 21 -0.55 -25.39 -2.24
N TYR A 22 0.68 -24.92 -1.98
CA TYR A 22 1.70 -25.74 -1.31
C TYR A 22 1.29 -26.18 0.08
N ARG A 23 0.62 -25.30 0.85
CA ARG A 23 0.10 -25.62 2.17
C ARG A 23 -0.95 -26.74 2.13
N THR A 24 -1.78 -26.78 1.09
CA THR A 24 -2.88 -27.75 0.99
C THR A 24 -2.47 -29.09 0.37
N PHE A 25 -1.57 -29.09 -0.62
CA PHE A 25 -1.31 -30.28 -1.43
C PHE A 25 0.05 -30.94 -1.22
N GLU A 26 1.06 -30.22 -0.71
CA GLU A 26 2.42 -30.76 -0.60
C GLU A 26 3.00 -30.67 0.81
N ASP A 27 3.38 -29.47 1.24
CA ASP A 27 4.09 -29.25 2.49
C ASP A 27 3.58 -27.98 3.16
N VAL A 28 2.94 -28.19 4.31
CA VAL A 28 2.39 -27.14 5.17
C VAL A 28 3.46 -26.14 5.58
N VAL A 29 4.68 -26.59 5.90
CA VAL A 29 5.77 -25.74 6.38
C VAL A 29 6.27 -24.82 5.26
N LEU A 30 6.42 -25.35 4.04
CA LEU A 30 6.81 -24.54 2.89
C LEU A 30 5.71 -23.54 2.52
N GLY A 31 4.44 -23.98 2.51
CA GLY A 31 3.30 -23.10 2.26
C GLY A 31 3.21 -21.94 3.25
N ASP A 32 3.35 -22.21 4.56
CA ASP A 32 3.31 -21.18 5.60
C ASP A 32 4.48 -20.19 5.49
N ARG A 33 5.68 -20.66 5.11
CA ARG A 33 6.82 -19.76 4.84
C ARG A 33 6.56 -18.85 3.65
N ILE A 34 6.01 -19.37 2.56
CA ILE A 34 5.68 -18.58 1.36
C ILE A 34 4.65 -17.52 1.70
N ILE A 35 3.58 -17.89 2.42
CA ILE A 35 2.54 -16.95 2.86
C ILE A 35 3.14 -15.88 3.78
N GLY A 36 3.95 -16.28 4.77
CA GLY A 36 4.62 -15.35 5.68
C GLY A 36 5.51 -14.35 4.96
N ILE A 37 6.32 -14.80 4.00
CA ILE A 37 7.18 -13.93 3.18
C ILE A 37 6.34 -13.00 2.30
N ALA A 38 5.25 -13.49 1.70
CA ALA A 38 4.36 -12.66 0.88
C ALA A 38 3.69 -11.56 1.72
N VAL A 39 3.26 -11.88 2.94
CA VAL A 39 2.70 -10.91 3.88
C VAL A 39 3.75 -9.88 4.29
N LEU A 40 4.97 -10.30 4.63
CA LEU A 40 6.07 -9.39 4.96
C LEU A 40 6.42 -8.47 3.78
N ALA A 41 6.51 -9.01 2.57
CA ALA A 41 6.74 -8.22 1.36
C ALA A 41 5.60 -7.21 1.13
N SER A 42 4.35 -7.58 1.42
CA SER A 42 3.23 -6.63 1.32
C SER A 42 3.36 -5.48 2.34
N ALA A 43 3.75 -5.78 3.57
CA ALA A 43 3.90 -4.77 4.62
C ALA A 43 5.11 -3.85 4.36
N PHE A 44 6.27 -4.42 4.02
CA PHE A 44 7.53 -3.66 3.94
C PHE A 44 7.90 -3.17 2.55
N ILE A 45 7.28 -3.69 1.48
CA ILE A 45 7.59 -3.28 0.10
C ILE A 45 6.37 -2.62 -0.54
N LEU A 46 5.22 -3.30 -0.57
CA LEU A 46 4.01 -2.77 -1.20
C LEU A 46 3.53 -1.49 -0.50
N MET A 47 3.49 -1.46 0.84
CA MET A 47 3.05 -0.28 1.60
C MET A 47 3.90 0.98 1.35
N PRO A 48 5.24 0.98 1.51
CA PRO A 48 6.02 2.19 1.26
C PRO A 48 5.98 2.63 -0.21
N ILE A 49 5.97 1.69 -1.17
CA ILE A 49 5.82 2.03 -2.60
C ILE A 49 4.45 2.66 -2.86
N PHE A 50 3.40 2.11 -2.25
CA PHE A 50 2.04 2.65 -2.34
C PHE A 50 1.99 4.10 -1.83
N LEU A 51 2.57 4.37 -0.66
CA LEU A 51 2.64 5.71 -0.07
C LEU A 51 3.43 6.66 -0.98
N TYR A 52 4.59 6.24 -1.47
CA TYR A 52 5.42 7.05 -2.37
C TYR A 52 4.66 7.44 -3.65
N VAL A 53 4.00 6.47 -4.29
CA VAL A 53 3.22 6.69 -5.51
C VAL A 53 2.03 7.63 -5.24
N ARG A 54 1.34 7.47 -4.10
CA ARG A 54 0.16 8.27 -3.75
C ARG A 54 0.49 9.67 -3.27
N TRP A 55 1.64 9.85 -2.64
CA TRP A 55 2.12 11.16 -2.19
C TRP A 55 2.88 11.93 -3.27
N LYS A 56 3.16 11.33 -4.42
CA LYS A 56 3.75 12.02 -5.58
C LYS A 56 2.83 13.17 -6.04
N GLY A 57 3.21 14.39 -5.69
CA GLY A 57 2.49 15.63 -6.07
C GLY A 57 1.58 16.23 -4.99
N LYS A 58 1.50 15.64 -3.80
CA LYS A 58 0.79 16.24 -2.66
C LYS A 58 1.80 16.84 -1.69
N ARG A 59 1.75 18.15 -1.46
CA ARG A 59 2.56 18.79 -0.41
C ARG A 59 1.87 18.53 0.93
N LEU A 60 2.57 17.92 1.88
CA LEU A 60 2.07 17.71 3.25
C LEU A 60 1.62 19.02 3.91
N GLN A 61 2.28 20.13 3.52
CA GLN A 61 2.02 21.49 3.96
C GLN A 61 0.60 21.97 3.63
N ASP A 62 0.04 21.54 2.49
CA ASP A 62 -1.32 21.93 2.07
C ASP A 62 -2.41 21.24 2.92
N TYR A 63 -2.03 20.22 3.68
CA TYR A 63 -2.90 19.44 4.55
C TYR A 63 -2.61 19.64 6.04
N THR A 64 -1.65 20.51 6.38
CA THR A 64 -1.38 20.86 7.77
C THR A 64 -2.32 21.98 8.20
N LEU A 65 -2.92 21.85 9.39
CA LEU A 65 -3.75 22.88 10.03
C LEU A 65 -2.89 24.05 10.54
N THR A 66 -2.25 24.75 9.62
CA THR A 66 -1.61 26.04 9.90
C THR A 66 -2.69 27.13 9.98
N LYS A 67 -2.41 28.21 10.71
CA LYS A 67 -3.32 29.37 10.77
C LYS A 67 -3.72 29.86 9.38
N GLU A 68 -2.76 29.92 8.45
CA GLU A 68 -3.01 30.33 7.06
C GLU A 68 -3.98 29.40 6.31
N ASN A 69 -3.83 28.07 6.47
CA ASN A 69 -4.73 27.11 5.84
C ASN A 69 -6.12 27.11 6.50
N MET A 70 -6.19 27.28 7.82
CA MET A 70 -7.46 27.42 8.56
C MET A 70 -8.22 28.69 8.16
N ASP A 71 -7.52 29.82 7.99
CA ASP A 71 -8.13 31.06 7.52
C ASP A 71 -8.63 30.91 6.08
N LYS A 72 -7.86 30.26 5.18
CA LYS A 72 -8.33 29.93 3.81
C LYS A 72 -9.55 29.02 3.79
N MET A 73 -9.70 28.10 4.75
CA MET A 73 -10.87 27.23 4.88
C MET A 73 -12.10 28.00 5.39
N ARG A 74 -11.90 28.95 6.31
CA ARG A 74 -12.97 29.80 6.84
C ARG A 74 -13.49 30.80 5.79
N ASP A 75 -12.59 31.34 4.97
CA ASP A 75 -12.92 32.28 3.89
C ASP A 75 -13.65 31.57 2.72
N LYS A 76 -13.33 30.29 2.47
CA LYS A 76 -14.00 29.45 1.47
C LYS A 76 -15.37 28.88 1.88
N GLY A 77 -15.75 28.99 3.15
CA GLY A 77 -17.07 28.59 3.65
C GLY A 77 -17.98 29.77 3.95
N LEU A 78 -17.57 30.98 3.56
CA LEU A 78 -18.34 32.21 3.56
C LEU A 78 -18.78 32.49 2.11
N ASP A 79 -19.55 31.57 1.55
CA ASP A 79 -20.32 31.70 0.32
C ASP A 79 -21.81 31.44 0.60
#